data_AF-A0A5N3CMU9-F1
#
_entry.id   AF-A0A5N3CMU9-F1
#
_cell.length_a   1.000
_cell.length_b   1.000
_cell.length_c   1.000
_cell.angle_alpha   90.00
_cell.angle_beta   90.00
_cell.angle_gamma   90.00
#
_symmetry.space_group_name_H-M   'P 1'
#
loop_
_entity.id
_entity.type
_entity.pdbx_description
1 polymer ?
#
loop_
_entity_poly.entity_id
_entity_poly.type
_entity_poly.pdbx_seq_one_letter_code
_entity_poly.pdbx_strand_id
1 'polypeptide(L)'
;QGGDYLFAVKGNQGRLNKAFEEKFPLKELNNPEHDSYAISEKSHGREEIRLHIVCDVPDELIDFMFEWKGLKKLCVAVSFRSII
;
A
#
# COMPACT_ATOMS: atom_id res chain seq x y z
N GLN A 1 -6.38 15.48 -20.49
CA GLN A 1 -5.50 14.30 -20.34
C GLN A 1 -4.33 14.73 -19.47
N GLY A 2 -4.11 14.07 -18.33
CA GLY A 2 -3.13 14.53 -17.32
C GLY A 2 -3.57 14.34 -15.86
N GLY A 3 -4.60 13.53 -15.60
CA GLY A 3 -4.94 13.13 -14.24
C GLY A 3 -4.03 11.98 -13.79
N ASP A 4 -3.68 11.95 -12.51
CA ASP A 4 -3.00 10.81 -11.90
C ASP A 4 -3.99 9.64 -11.80
N TYR A 5 -3.57 8.45 -12.25
CA TYR A 5 -4.40 7.25 -12.24
C TYR A 5 -4.03 6.36 -11.05
N LEU A 6 -5.02 5.98 -10.24
CA LEU A 6 -4.85 5.02 -9.15
C LEU A 6 -5.17 3.60 -9.65
N PHE A 7 -4.14 2.75 -9.76
CA PHE A 7 -4.34 1.32 -10.01
C PHE A 7 -4.42 0.59 -8.67
N ALA A 8 -5.61 0.07 -8.35
CA ALA A 8 -5.77 -0.79 -7.18
C ALA A 8 -5.24 -2.18 -7.49
N VAL A 9 -4.18 -2.58 -6.79
CA VAL A 9 -3.67 -3.95 -6.81
C VAL A 9 -4.54 -4.77 -5.87
N LYS A 10 -5.48 -5.54 -6.43
CA LYS A 10 -6.23 -6.55 -5.69
C LYS A 10 -5.53 -7.89 -5.84
N GLY A 11 -5.59 -8.76 -4.83
CA GLY A 11 -4.89 -10.07 -4.80
C GLY A 11 -5.21 -11.06 -5.94
N ASN A 12 -6.00 -10.67 -6.95
CA ASN A 12 -6.22 -11.45 -8.17
C ASN A 12 -5.12 -11.24 -9.24
N GLN A 13 -4.16 -10.33 -9.04
CA GLN A 13 -2.96 -10.20 -9.86
C GLN A 13 -1.79 -10.95 -9.20
N GLY A 14 -1.72 -12.27 -9.44
CA GLY A 14 -0.88 -13.19 -8.65
C GLY A 14 0.61 -12.83 -8.57
N ARG A 15 1.25 -12.45 -9.69
CA ARG A 15 2.70 -12.13 -9.72
C ARG A 15 3.03 -10.87 -8.91
N LEU A 16 2.14 -9.88 -8.98
CA LEU A 16 2.33 -8.59 -8.36
C LEU A 16 2.07 -8.64 -6.86
N ASN A 17 0.96 -9.27 -6.45
CA ASN A 17 0.68 -9.44 -5.01
C ASN A 17 1.81 -10.19 -4.32
N LYS A 18 2.30 -11.27 -4.93
CA LYS A 18 3.43 -12.05 -4.40
C LYS A 18 4.69 -11.21 -4.24
N ALA A 19 5.02 -10.39 -5.23
CA ALA A 19 6.20 -9.55 -5.15
C ALA A 19 6.05 -8.40 -4.14
N PHE A 20 4.84 -7.88 -3.96
CA PHE A 20 4.55 -6.96 -2.86
C PHE A 20 4.74 -7.64 -1.50
N GLU A 21 4.20 -8.84 -1.30
CA GLU A 21 4.38 -9.59 -0.06
C GLU A 21 5.86 -9.94 0.22
N GLU A 22 6.63 -10.29 -0.82
CA GLU A 22 8.03 -10.71 -0.67
C GLU A 22 9.03 -9.56 -0.59
N LYS A 23 8.81 -8.48 -1.36
CA LYS A 23 9.80 -7.41 -1.58
C LYS A 23 9.41 -6.06 -0.99
N PHE A 24 8.14 -5.82 -0.64
CA PHE A 24 7.76 -4.53 -0.08
C PHE A 24 8.42 -4.33 1.29
N PRO A 25 9.20 -3.26 1.50
CA PRO A 25 9.89 -3.07 2.77
C PRO A 25 8.88 -2.64 3.84
N LEU A 26 8.54 -3.53 4.78
CA LEU A 26 7.59 -3.20 5.86
C LEU A 26 8.05 -2.03 6.74
N LYS A 27 9.35 -1.69 6.74
CA LYS A 27 9.89 -0.48 7.37
C LYS A 27 9.26 0.81 6.80
N GLU A 28 8.83 0.80 5.53
CA GLU A 28 8.15 1.92 4.90
C GLU A 28 6.80 2.21 5.57
N LEU A 29 6.19 1.24 6.26
CA LEU A 29 4.92 1.46 6.94
C LEU A 29 5.04 2.44 8.13
N ASN A 30 6.22 2.58 8.69
CA ASN A 30 6.49 3.43 9.86
C ASN A 30 7.35 4.65 9.52
N ASN A 31 7.61 4.91 8.23
CA ASN A 31 8.43 6.04 7.82
C ASN A 31 7.62 7.35 7.97
N PRO A 32 8.05 8.29 8.83
CA PRO A 32 7.33 9.55 9.06
C PRO A 32 7.39 10.52 7.87
N GLU A 33 8.26 10.28 6.88
CA GLU A 33 8.36 11.12 5.68
C GLU A 33 7.23 10.85 4.67
N HIS A 34 6.54 9.72 4.79
CA HIS A 34 5.47 9.37 3.87
C HIS A 34 4.15 10.04 4.25
N ASP A 35 3.42 10.46 3.23
CA ASP A 35 2.04 10.93 3.40
C ASP A 35 1.18 9.74 3.85
N SER A 36 0.68 9.80 5.08
CA SER A 36 -0.11 8.72 5.66
C SER A 36 -1.42 9.22 6.26
N TYR A 37 -2.43 8.35 6.24
CA TYR A 37 -3.74 8.62 6.78
C TYR A 37 -4.34 7.36 7.40
N ALA A 38 -4.76 7.45 8.66
CA ALA A 38 -5.35 6.34 9.39
C ALA A 38 -6.80 6.63 9.77
N ILE A 39 -7.66 5.62 9.67
CA ILE A 39 -9.03 5.61 10.18
C ILE A 39 -9.16 4.47 11.17
N SER A 40 -9.85 4.69 12.31
CA SER A 40 -10.30 3.63 13.21
C SER A 40 -11.83 3.56 13.20
N GLU A 41 -12.37 2.35 13.07
CA GLU A 41 -13.80 2.06 13.17
C GLU A 41 -14.03 0.99 14.24
N LYS A 42 -14.94 1.27 15.18
CA LYS A 42 -15.34 0.34 16.24
C LYS A 42 -16.75 -0.16 16.01
N SER A 43 -16.94 -1.48 16.03
CA SER A 43 -18.24 -2.10 15.78
C SER A 43 -18.30 -3.52 16.35
N HIS A 44 -19.40 -3.89 17.01
CA HIS A 44 -19.67 -5.26 17.49
C HIS A 44 -18.50 -5.95 18.23
N GLY A 45 -17.87 -5.26 19.19
CA GLY A 45 -16.74 -5.80 19.97
C GLY A 45 -15.44 -5.94 19.16
N ARG A 46 -15.32 -5.21 18.05
CA ARG A 46 -14.14 -5.20 17.19
C ARG A 46 -13.72 -3.77 16.88
N GLU A 47 -12.42 -3.59 16.73
CA GLU A 47 -11.81 -2.38 16.19
C GLU A 47 -11.09 -2.74 14.89
N GLU A 48 -11.36 -1.99 13.83
CA GLU A 48 -10.62 -2.06 12.58
C GLU A 48 -9.91 -0.73 12.35
N ILE A 49 -8.59 -0.77 12.21
CA ILE A 49 -7.75 0.38 11.90
C ILE A 49 -7.26 0.22 10.47
N ARG A 50 -7.56 1.18 9.60
CA ARG A 50 -7.09 1.21 8.20
C ARG A 50 -6.07 2.31 8.04
N LEU A 51 -4.84 1.94 7.75
CA LEU A 51 -3.72 2.84 7.46
C LEU A 51 -3.47 2.88 5.96
N HIS A 52 -3.48 4.08 5.39
CA HIS A 52 -3.14 4.36 4.00
C HIS A 52 -1.82 5.12 3.97
N ILE A 53 -0.86 4.69 3.16
CA ILE A 53 0.46 5.30 3.04
C ILE A 53 0.76 5.50 1.57
N VAL A 54 1.17 6.70 1.21
CA VAL A 54 1.65 7.03 -0.13
C VAL A 54 3.16 7.25 -0.05
N CYS A 55 3.92 6.40 -0.73
CA CYS A 55 5.37 6.46 -0.79
C CYS A 55 5.87 6.50 -2.24
N ASP A 56 7.13 6.91 -2.42
CA ASP A 56 7.81 6.69 -3.69
C ASP A 56 8.03 5.20 -3.93
N VAL A 57 8.30 4.81 -5.17
CA VAL A 57 8.51 3.40 -5.52
C VAL A 57 9.82 2.93 -4.90
N PRO A 58 9.81 1.93 -3.98
CA PRO A 58 11.03 1.41 -3.39
C PRO A 58 11.94 0.77 -4.45
N ASP A 59 13.26 0.88 -4.28
CA ASP A 59 14.24 0.27 -5.19
C ASP A 59 14.06 -1.25 -5.30
N GLU A 60 13.59 -1.90 -4.23
CA GLU A 60 13.28 -3.33 -4.21
C GLU A 60 12.15 -3.72 -5.18
N LEU A 61 11.34 -2.74 -5.62
CA LEU A 61 10.24 -2.89 -6.57
C LEU A 61 10.56 -2.28 -7.95
N ILE A 62 11.81 -1.93 -8.23
CA ILE A 62 12.22 -1.31 -9.50
C ILE A 62 11.88 -2.17 -10.73
N ASP A 63 11.91 -3.51 -10.58
CA ASP A 63 11.51 -4.46 -11.64
C ASP A 63 10.07 -4.18 -12.14
N PHE A 64 9.19 -3.68 -11.27
CA PHE A 64 7.80 -3.34 -11.61
C PHE A 64 7.66 -1.99 -12.29
N MET A 65 8.60 -1.05 -12.09
CA MET A 65 8.61 0.21 -12.83
C MET A 65 8.81 -0.01 -14.34
N PHE A 66 9.54 -1.07 -14.72
CA PHE A 66 9.71 -1.44 -16.12
C PHE A 66 8.42 -2.00 -16.74
N GLU A 67 7.67 -2.80 -15.97
CA GLU A 67 6.37 -3.32 -16.39
C GLU A 67 5.31 -2.20 -16.46
N TRP A 68 5.43 -1.19 -15.59
CA TRP A 68 4.50 -0.07 -15.49
C TRP A 68 5.19 1.28 -15.72
N LYS A 69 5.50 1.52 -17.00
CA LYS A 69 6.10 2.77 -17.45
C LYS A 69 5.28 3.97 -16.96
N GLY A 70 5.93 4.86 -16.21
CA GLY A 70 5.33 6.07 -15.68
C GLY A 70 4.71 5.94 -14.29
N LEU A 71 4.90 4.81 -13.60
CA LEU A 71 4.62 4.71 -12.17
C LEU A 71 5.50 5.73 -11.41
N LYS A 72 4.86 6.57 -10.58
CA LYS A 72 5.55 7.62 -9.80
C LYS A 72 5.55 7.34 -8.30
N LYS A 73 4.40 6.93 -7.78
CA LYS A 73 4.16 6.67 -6.37
C LYS A 73 3.36 5.40 -6.20
N LEU A 74 3.46 4.85 -5.00
CA LEU A 74 2.75 3.69 -4.54
C LEU A 74 1.81 4.08 -3.39
N CYS A 75 0.59 3.56 -3.40
CA CYS A 75 -0.33 3.66 -2.27
C CYS A 75 -0.55 2.27 -1.66
N VAL A 76 -0.27 2.14 -0.36
CA VAL A 76 -0.43 0.91 0.39
C VAL A 76 -1.53 1.10 1.43
N ALA A 77 -2.52 0.22 1.44
CA ALA A 77 -3.57 0.19 2.44
C ALA A 77 -3.41 -1.06 3.30
N VAL A 78 -3.21 -0.88 4.61
CA VAL A 78 -3.06 -1.94 5.59
C VAL A 78 -4.20 -1.86 6.60
N SER A 79 -4.87 -2.99 6.85
CA SER A 79 -5.92 -3.10 7.85
C SER A 79 -5.44 -3.93 9.05
N PHE A 80 -5.57 -3.37 10.24
CA PHE A 80 -5.39 -4.06 11.52
C PHE A 80 -6.75 -4.32 12.15
N ARG A 81 -6.95 -5.52 12.68
CA ARG A 81 -8.22 -5.91 13.29
C ARG A 81 -7.98 -6.50 14.67
N SER A 82 -8.66 -5.95 15.66
CA SER A 82 -8.57 -6.38 17.06
C SER A 82 -9.96 -6.68 17.61
N ILE A 83 -10.02 -7.61 18.55
CA ILE A 83 -11.20 -7.83 19.39
C ILE A 83 -11.04 -6.89 20.59
N ILE A 84 -12.12 -6.19 20.94
CA ILE A 84 -12.20 -5.27 22.09
C ILE A 84 -12.87 -6.01 23.26
#